data_AF-A0A7V3RHC5-F1
#
_entry.id   AF-A0A7V3RHC5-F1
#
_cell.length_a   1.000
_cell.length_b   1.000
_cell.length_c   1.000
_cell.angle_alpha   90.00
_cell.angle_beta   90.00
_cell.angle_gamma   90.00
#
_symmetry.space_group_name_H-M   'P 1'
#
loop_
_entity.id
_entity.type
_entity.pdbx_description
1 polymer ?
#
loop_
_entity_poly.entity_id
_entity_poly.type
_entity_poly.pdbx_seq_one_letter_code
_entity_poly.pdbx_strand_id
1 'polypeptide(L)'
;MRKEGSLSYFAHLKTSLKIKDEFAQPGKTVRVHLPVPKECRQIKNIKIINTNPEEKFVAPADYPQRTVYFEKSLARDDEFSVEYSYENHVEYIDLDYDNVSNEQPDFYTRELLPHIMFTPYIRDLVNDVVDGETNPLKRARKIYDFITNKVRYSYVR
;
A
#
# COMPACT_ATOMS: atom_id res chain seq x y z
N MET A 1 16.55 6.67 11.80
CA MET A 1 15.88 7.59 10.86
C MET A 1 16.19 9.04 11.20
N ARG A 2 15.48 9.74 12.10
CA ARG A 2 15.72 11.19 12.31
C ARG A 2 17.17 11.56 12.67
N LYS A 3 17.82 10.78 13.54
CA LYS A 3 19.24 11.04 13.93
C LYS A 3 20.25 10.80 12.80
N GLU A 4 19.95 9.90 11.87
CA GLU A 4 20.87 9.49 10.79
C GLU A 4 20.46 10.00 9.40
N GLY A 5 19.37 10.78 9.31
CA GLY A 5 18.83 11.34 8.06
C GLY A 5 18.22 10.32 7.10
N SER A 6 18.50 9.02 7.25
CA SER A 6 17.94 7.95 6.44
C SER A 6 17.89 6.61 7.19
N LEU A 7 17.36 5.58 6.55
CA LEU A 7 17.42 4.18 6.95
C LEU A 7 17.37 3.34 5.68
N SER A 8 18.25 2.37 5.56
CA SER A 8 18.20 1.37 4.50
C SER A 8 18.26 -0.03 5.10
N TYR A 9 17.49 -0.96 4.55
CA TYR A 9 17.53 -2.36 4.96
C TYR A 9 17.19 -3.29 3.80
N PHE A 10 17.70 -4.51 3.90
CA PHE A 10 17.35 -5.62 3.01
C PHE A 10 16.30 -6.49 3.69
N ALA A 11 15.28 -6.89 2.94
CA ALA A 11 14.25 -7.79 3.42
C ALA A 11 14.19 -9.04 2.53
N HIS A 12 14.13 -10.21 3.17
CA HIS A 12 13.89 -11.49 2.52
C HIS A 12 12.71 -12.14 3.22
N LEU A 13 11.64 -12.42 2.48
CA LEU A 13 10.40 -12.93 3.02
C LEU A 13 9.91 -14.14 2.22
N LYS A 14 9.20 -15.02 2.92
CA LYS A 14 8.33 -16.03 2.32
C LYS A 14 6.91 -15.78 2.81
N THR A 15 5.97 -15.67 1.87
CA THR A 15 4.54 -15.59 2.16
C THR A 15 3.88 -16.85 1.65
N SER A 16 3.01 -17.44 2.45
CA SER A 16 2.25 -18.61 2.05
C SER A 16 0.76 -18.49 2.37
N LEU A 17 -0.03 -19.28 1.64
CA LEU A 17 -1.46 -19.42 1.78
C LEU A 17 -1.81 -20.90 1.73
N LYS A 18 -2.56 -21.33 2.74
CA LYS A 18 -3.20 -22.65 2.79
C LYS A 18 -4.71 -22.45 2.94
N ILE A 19 -5.48 -23.14 2.09
CA ILE A 19 -6.93 -23.18 2.24
C ILE A 19 -7.23 -24.09 3.42
N LYS A 20 -8.03 -23.62 4.39
CA LYS A 20 -8.43 -24.46 5.53
C LYS A 20 -9.16 -25.71 5.03
N ASP A 21 -8.91 -26.83 5.68
CA ASP A 21 -9.41 -28.13 5.23
C ASP A 21 -10.94 -28.19 5.12
N GLU A 22 -11.66 -27.49 6.01
CA GLU A 22 -13.12 -27.38 5.99
C GLU A 22 -13.68 -26.71 4.72
N PHE A 23 -12.86 -25.91 4.02
CA PHE A 23 -13.22 -25.25 2.76
C PHE A 23 -12.53 -25.88 1.54
N ALA A 24 -11.61 -26.82 1.74
CA ALA A 24 -10.87 -27.45 0.66
C ALA A 24 -11.80 -28.38 -0.14
N GLN A 25 -11.82 -28.20 -1.46
CA GLN A 25 -12.57 -29.05 -2.40
C GLN A 25 -11.58 -29.72 -3.35
N PRO A 26 -11.01 -30.88 -2.98
CA PRO A 26 -10.01 -31.56 -3.78
C PRO A 26 -10.48 -31.83 -5.21
N GLY A 27 -9.58 -31.71 -6.17
CA GLY A 27 -9.86 -31.89 -7.59
C GLY A 27 -10.43 -30.65 -8.30
N LYS A 28 -10.86 -29.62 -7.57
CA LYS A 28 -11.27 -28.34 -8.17
C LYS A 28 -10.06 -27.48 -8.48
N THR A 29 -10.09 -26.83 -9.65
CA THR A 29 -9.08 -25.82 -10.01
C THR A 29 -9.24 -24.60 -9.12
N VAL A 30 -8.15 -24.22 -8.45
CA VAL A 30 -8.06 -22.98 -7.67
C VAL A 30 -7.12 -22.00 -8.36
N ARG A 31 -7.42 -20.72 -8.15
CA ARG A 31 -6.66 -19.57 -8.63
C ARG A 31 -6.22 -18.76 -7.43
N VAL A 32 -4.92 -18.69 -7.20
CA VAL A 32 -4.35 -18.01 -6.03
C VAL A 32 -3.48 -16.85 -6.51
N HIS A 33 -3.70 -15.68 -5.93
CA HIS A 33 -2.90 -14.49 -6.17
C HIS A 33 -2.22 -14.10 -4.86
N LEU A 34 -0.91 -14.27 -4.77
CA LEU A 34 -0.13 -13.81 -3.62
C LEU A 34 0.48 -12.44 -3.93
N PRO A 35 0.28 -11.43 -3.08
CA PRO A 35 0.83 -10.10 -3.29
C PRO A 35 2.35 -10.13 -3.16
N VAL A 36 3.02 -9.38 -4.04
CA VAL A 36 4.48 -9.15 -3.95
C VAL A 36 4.76 -7.65 -4.08
N PRO A 37 5.90 -7.17 -3.56
CA PRO A 37 6.25 -5.76 -3.65
C PRO A 37 6.29 -5.27 -5.10
N LYS A 38 5.89 -4.01 -5.27
CA LYS A 38 6.07 -3.22 -6.48
C LYS A 38 7.22 -2.24 -6.25
N GLU A 39 8.00 -1.98 -7.29
CA GLU A 39 9.02 -0.94 -7.24
C GLU A 39 8.37 0.43 -7.01
N CYS A 40 8.95 1.21 -6.10
CA CYS A 40 8.50 2.55 -5.76
C CYS A 40 9.70 3.38 -5.29
N ARG A 41 9.48 4.64 -4.89
CA ARG A 41 10.58 5.53 -4.47
C ARG A 41 11.53 4.87 -3.45
N GLN A 42 10.99 4.10 -2.52
CA GLN A 42 11.75 3.50 -1.42
C GLN A 42 12.13 2.04 -1.66
N ILE A 43 11.36 1.29 -2.44
CA ILE A 43 11.56 -0.16 -2.64
C ILE A 43 12.26 -0.38 -3.97
N LYS A 44 13.41 -1.06 -3.95
CA LYS A 44 14.25 -1.36 -5.12
C LYS A 44 14.70 -2.82 -5.11
N ASN A 45 15.32 -3.25 -6.21
CA ASN A 45 16.02 -4.52 -6.34
C ASN A 45 15.14 -5.73 -5.95
N ILE A 46 13.87 -5.70 -6.35
CA ILE A 46 12.91 -6.75 -6.02
C ILE A 46 13.25 -8.01 -6.82
N LYS A 47 13.40 -9.14 -6.13
CA LYS A 47 13.67 -10.45 -6.73
C LYS A 47 12.64 -11.47 -6.26
N ILE A 48 12.00 -12.14 -7.20
CA ILE A 48 11.27 -13.38 -6.90
C ILE A 48 12.32 -14.49 -6.87
N ILE A 49 12.44 -15.16 -5.72
CA ILE A 49 13.50 -16.14 -5.45
C ILE A 49 12.98 -17.55 -5.71
N ASN A 50 11.79 -17.86 -5.20
CA ASN A 50 11.19 -19.17 -5.33
C ASN A 50 9.67 -19.10 -5.24
N THR A 51 9.01 -20.08 -5.84
CA THR A 51 7.56 -20.28 -5.81
C THR A 51 7.28 -21.75 -5.56
N ASN A 52 6.26 -22.02 -4.77
CA ASN A 52 5.78 -23.40 -4.60
C ASN A 52 4.26 -23.38 -4.46
N PRO A 53 3.50 -24.01 -5.36
CA PRO A 53 3.94 -24.71 -6.58
C PRO A 53 4.57 -23.75 -7.61
N GLU A 54 5.04 -24.26 -8.75
CA GLU A 54 5.48 -23.41 -9.87
C GLU A 54 4.37 -22.42 -10.23
N GLU A 55 4.73 -21.15 -10.37
CA GLU A 55 3.78 -20.10 -10.68
C GLU A 55 3.28 -20.22 -12.12
N LYS A 56 2.04 -19.78 -12.32
CA LYS A 56 1.47 -19.65 -13.66
C LYS A 56 1.88 -18.34 -14.31
N PHE A 57 2.00 -17.27 -13.53
CA PHE A 57 2.36 -15.93 -14.02
C PHE A 57 2.85 -15.03 -12.88
N VAL A 58 3.86 -14.21 -13.16
CA VAL A 58 4.26 -13.10 -12.28
C VAL A 58 3.84 -11.80 -12.94
N ALA A 59 3.06 -10.97 -12.23
CA ALA A 59 2.66 -9.67 -12.75
C ALA A 59 3.88 -8.78 -13.06
N PRO A 60 3.82 -7.97 -14.15
CA PRO A 60 4.88 -7.02 -14.49
C PRO A 60 5.27 -6.12 -13.31
N ALA A 61 6.53 -5.69 -13.28
CA ALA A 61 7.09 -4.93 -12.16
C ALA A 61 6.38 -3.59 -11.92
N ASP A 62 5.75 -3.01 -12.94
CA ASP A 62 5.02 -1.74 -12.92
C ASP A 62 3.51 -1.89 -12.65
N TYR A 63 2.99 -3.12 -12.56
CA TYR A 63 1.57 -3.36 -12.35
C TYR A 63 1.09 -2.81 -10.99
N PRO A 64 -0.04 -2.07 -10.91
CA PRO A 64 -0.46 -1.38 -9.68
C PRO A 64 -0.66 -2.30 -8.45
N GLN A 65 -1.19 -3.50 -8.67
CA GLN A 65 -1.39 -4.53 -7.64
C GLN A 65 -0.63 -5.79 -8.03
N ARG A 66 0.70 -5.77 -7.85
CA ARG A 66 1.58 -6.84 -8.34
C ARG A 66 1.38 -8.13 -7.53
N THR A 67 1.16 -9.24 -8.24
CA THR A 67 0.94 -10.56 -7.64
C THR A 67 1.72 -11.66 -8.36
N VAL A 68 2.03 -12.73 -7.65
CA VAL A 68 2.32 -14.04 -8.24
C VAL A 68 1.03 -14.85 -8.31
N TYR A 69 0.72 -15.34 -9.51
CA TYR A 69 -0.48 -16.10 -9.82
C TYR A 69 -0.18 -17.59 -9.91
N PHE A 70 -0.98 -18.40 -9.24
CA PHE A 70 -0.94 -19.85 -9.29
C PHE A 70 -2.28 -20.39 -9.78
N GLU A 71 -2.24 -21.42 -10.61
CA GLU A 71 -3.43 -22.17 -11.03
C GLU A 71 -3.12 -23.67 -10.98
N LYS A 72 -3.83 -24.41 -10.13
CA LYS A 72 -3.71 -25.87 -10.06
C LYS A 72 -5.02 -26.53 -9.61
N SER A 73 -5.14 -27.82 -9.89
CA SER A 73 -6.13 -28.67 -9.23
C SER A 73 -5.74 -28.87 -7.77
N LEU A 74 -6.64 -28.50 -6.86
CA LEU A 74 -6.39 -28.52 -5.42
C LEU A 74 -6.24 -29.95 -4.90
N ALA A 75 -5.14 -30.25 -4.23
CA ALA A 75 -4.98 -31.43 -3.39
C ALA A 75 -5.24 -31.08 -1.92
N ARG A 76 -5.43 -32.12 -1.09
CA ARG A 76 -5.41 -31.90 0.37
C ARG A 76 -4.02 -31.43 0.79
N ASP A 77 -4.00 -30.53 1.77
CA ASP A 77 -2.78 -29.93 2.30
C ASP A 77 -1.95 -29.06 1.36
N ASP A 78 -2.50 -28.69 0.20
CA ASP A 78 -1.84 -27.77 -0.71
C ASP A 78 -1.51 -26.42 -0.05
N GLU A 79 -0.26 -26.01 -0.19
CA GLU A 79 0.23 -24.70 0.17
C GLU A 79 0.72 -23.97 -1.09
N PHE A 80 0.37 -22.70 -1.18
CA PHE A 80 0.87 -21.77 -2.19
C PHE A 80 1.83 -20.82 -1.50
N SER A 81 3.02 -20.61 -2.07
CA SER A 81 4.01 -19.74 -1.48
C SER A 81 4.86 -19.04 -2.53
N VAL A 82 5.31 -17.84 -2.16
CA VAL A 82 6.29 -17.07 -2.89
C VAL A 82 7.34 -16.60 -1.90
N GLU A 83 8.61 -16.77 -2.28
CA GLU A 83 9.79 -16.27 -1.58
C GLU A 83 10.40 -15.17 -2.43
N TYR A 84 10.67 -14.03 -1.82
CA TYR A 84 11.16 -12.85 -2.52
C TYR A 84 12.00 -11.96 -1.61
N SER A 85 12.84 -11.13 -2.22
CA SER A 85 13.60 -10.11 -1.51
C SER A 85 13.49 -8.75 -2.15
N TYR A 86 13.82 -7.72 -1.38
CA TYR A 86 13.91 -6.35 -1.83
C TYR A 86 14.79 -5.52 -0.89
N GLU A 87 15.22 -4.35 -1.39
CA GLU A 87 15.87 -3.32 -0.60
C GLU A 87 14.89 -2.18 -0.34
N ASN A 88 14.83 -1.69 0.88
CA ASN A 88 14.04 -0.53 1.26
C ASN A 88 14.97 0.59 1.72
N HIS A 89 14.83 1.75 1.10
CA HIS A 89 15.59 2.96 1.40
C HIS A 89 14.61 4.08 1.74
N VAL A 90 14.69 4.59 2.96
CA VAL A 90 13.82 5.66 3.42
C VAL A 90 14.67 6.84 3.86
N GLU A 91 14.36 8.00 3.31
CA GLU A 91 14.93 9.27 3.70
C GLU A 91 14.03 9.91 4.75
N TYR A 92 14.64 10.50 5.77
CA TYR A 92 13.94 11.37 6.70
C TYR A 92 14.16 12.82 6.25
N ILE A 93 13.06 13.52 5.97
CA ILE A 93 13.08 14.91 5.54
C ILE A 93 12.44 15.74 6.65
N ASP A 94 13.19 16.65 7.26
CA ASP A 94 12.60 17.67 8.13
C ASP A 94 11.76 18.63 7.26
N LEU A 95 10.53 18.85 7.71
CA LEU A 95 9.57 19.69 7.02
C LEU A 95 9.98 21.16 7.16
N ASP A 96 10.24 21.81 6.03
CA ASP A 96 10.52 23.24 5.95
C ASP A 96 9.27 23.99 5.47
N TYR A 97 8.70 24.81 6.35
CA TYR A 97 7.50 25.59 6.04
C TYR A 97 7.80 26.84 5.21
N ASP A 98 9.05 27.30 5.19
CA ASP A 98 9.46 28.50 4.45
C ASP A 98 9.86 28.16 3.00
N ASN A 99 10.22 26.89 2.75
CA ASN A 99 10.58 26.37 1.44
C ASN A 99 9.58 25.31 0.93
N VAL A 100 8.32 25.72 0.76
CA VAL A 100 7.24 24.87 0.23
C VAL A 100 6.76 25.38 -1.13
N SER A 101 6.60 24.47 -2.10
CA SER A 101 6.00 24.80 -3.39
C SER A 101 4.49 25.02 -3.26
N ASN A 102 3.98 26.05 -3.94
CA ASN A 102 2.54 26.26 -4.10
C ASN A 102 1.93 25.32 -5.15
N GLU A 103 2.75 24.69 -5.99
CA GLU A 103 2.28 23.72 -6.98
C GLU A 103 1.72 22.49 -6.26
N GLN A 104 0.44 22.20 -6.50
CA GLN A 104 -0.24 21.04 -5.96
C GLN A 104 -0.21 19.89 -6.98
N PRO A 105 -0.22 18.62 -6.53
CA PRO A 105 -0.27 17.48 -7.44
C PRO A 105 -1.56 17.51 -8.28
N ASP A 106 -1.47 17.07 -9.53
CA ASP A 106 -2.60 16.88 -10.44
C ASP A 106 -3.16 15.44 -10.40
N PHE A 107 -2.47 14.55 -9.70
CA PHE A 107 -2.83 13.15 -9.49
C PHE A 107 -3.60 12.93 -8.18
N TYR A 108 -4.53 11.97 -8.16
CA TYR A 108 -5.38 11.62 -7.00
C TYR A 108 -6.17 12.78 -6.38
N THR A 109 -6.49 13.81 -7.17
CA THR A 109 -7.26 14.99 -6.72
C THR A 109 -8.75 14.95 -7.08
N ARG A 110 -9.20 13.89 -7.76
CA ARG A 110 -10.57 13.78 -8.30
C ARG A 110 -11.46 12.93 -7.40
N GLU A 111 -12.77 13.17 -7.50
CA GLU A 111 -13.78 12.27 -6.92
C GLU A 111 -13.75 10.91 -7.61
N LEU A 112 -14.07 9.86 -6.86
CA LEU A 112 -14.21 8.47 -7.34
C LEU A 112 -15.52 7.91 -6.80
N LEU A 113 -16.64 8.24 -7.46
CA LEU A 113 -17.96 7.83 -7.01
C LEU A 113 -18.12 6.29 -7.02
N PRO A 114 -18.84 5.70 -6.04
CA PRO A 114 -19.41 6.35 -4.85
C PRO A 114 -18.42 6.43 -3.66
N HIS A 115 -17.19 5.93 -3.81
CA HIS A 115 -16.24 5.72 -2.73
C HIS A 115 -15.56 6.99 -2.20
N ILE A 116 -15.30 7.97 -3.06
CA ILE A 116 -14.71 9.27 -2.71
C ILE A 116 -15.60 10.36 -3.30
N MET A 117 -16.28 11.10 -2.44
CA MET A 117 -17.18 12.21 -2.82
C MET A 117 -16.84 13.46 -2.01
N PHE A 118 -16.65 14.58 -2.69
CA PHE A 118 -16.44 15.90 -2.10
C PHE A 118 -17.79 16.59 -1.89
N THR A 119 -18.58 16.01 -0.99
CA THR A 119 -19.90 16.53 -0.61
C THR A 119 -19.78 17.96 -0.05
N PRO A 120 -20.85 18.77 -0.07
CA PRO A 120 -20.84 20.10 0.54
C PRO A 120 -20.31 20.09 1.97
N TYR A 121 -20.72 19.11 2.77
CA TYR A 121 -20.21 18.90 4.13
C TYR A 121 -18.69 18.74 4.20
N ILE A 122 -18.08 17.89 3.35
CA ILE A 122 -16.63 17.70 3.34
C ILE A 122 -15.92 18.99 2.93
N ARG A 123 -16.48 19.76 1.98
CA ARG A 123 -15.89 21.02 1.53
C ARG A 123 -15.93 22.08 2.64
N ASP A 124 -17.06 22.22 3.31
CA ASP A 124 -17.23 23.16 4.42
C ASP A 124 -16.32 22.78 5.59
N LEU A 125 -16.26 21.49 5.93
CA LEU A 125 -15.36 20.98 6.96
C LEU A 125 -13.89 21.28 6.65
N VAL A 126 -13.45 21.10 5.40
CA VAL A 126 -12.07 21.41 5.00
C VAL A 126 -11.79 22.91 5.11
N ASN A 127 -12.74 23.77 4.75
CA ASN A 127 -12.60 25.22 4.89
C ASN A 127 -12.45 25.61 6.36
N ASP A 128 -13.28 25.06 7.25
CA ASP A 128 -13.21 25.31 8.69
C ASP A 128 -11.90 24.80 9.31
N VAL A 129 -11.43 23.61 8.89
CA VAL A 129 -10.19 23.02 9.41
C VAL A 129 -8.95 23.80 8.94
N VAL A 130 -8.94 24.25 7.69
CA VAL A 130 -7.82 25.00 7.12
C VAL A 130 -7.79 26.43 7.64
N ASP A 131 -8.96 27.04 7.92
CA ASP A 131 -9.12 28.37 8.52
C ASP A 131 -8.25 29.43 7.83
N GLY A 132 -8.44 29.59 6.52
CA GLY A 132 -7.74 30.58 5.69
C GLY A 132 -6.23 30.37 5.50
N GLU A 133 -5.64 29.29 6.03
CA GLU A 133 -4.21 29.00 5.86
C GLU A 133 -3.85 28.80 4.38
N THR A 134 -2.83 29.50 3.91
CA THR A 134 -2.41 29.50 2.51
C THR A 134 -1.18 28.62 2.28
N ASN A 135 -0.34 28.42 3.29
CA ASN A 135 0.86 27.58 3.19
C ASN A 135 0.46 26.10 3.02
N PRO A 136 0.77 25.45 1.88
CA PRO A 136 0.28 24.09 1.61
C PRO A 136 0.67 23.05 2.66
N LEU A 137 1.88 23.17 3.22
CA LEU A 137 2.37 22.24 4.22
C LEU A 137 1.65 22.42 5.57
N LYS A 138 1.36 23.68 5.96
CA LYS A 138 0.54 23.97 7.14
C LYS A 138 -0.90 23.50 6.95
N ARG A 139 -1.48 23.66 5.76
CA ARG A 139 -2.82 23.13 5.44
C ARG A 139 -2.86 21.61 5.62
N ALA A 140 -1.90 20.90 5.03
CA ALA A 140 -1.78 19.44 5.17
C ALA A 140 -1.64 19.04 6.65
N ARG A 141 -0.85 19.80 7.43
CA ARG A 141 -0.69 19.56 8.87
C ARG A 141 -1.99 19.76 9.65
N LYS A 142 -2.73 20.85 9.42
CA LYS A 142 -4.03 21.10 10.06
C LYS A 142 -5.03 19.96 9.77
N ILE A 143 -5.08 19.49 8.52
CA ILE A 143 -5.95 18.37 8.12
C ILE A 143 -5.52 17.07 8.82
N TYR A 144 -4.22 16.76 8.83
CA TYR A 144 -3.69 15.59 9.54
C TYR A 144 -4.02 15.63 11.05
N ASP A 145 -3.81 16.77 11.69
CA ASP A 145 -4.10 16.97 13.11
C ASP A 145 -5.62 16.88 13.38
N PHE A 146 -6.47 17.37 12.49
CA PHE A 146 -7.92 17.19 12.62
C PHE A 146 -8.30 15.70 12.56
N ILE A 147 -7.82 14.97 11.55
CA ILE A 147 -8.12 13.54 11.39
C ILE A 147 -7.65 12.76 12.62
N THR A 148 -6.41 12.98 13.06
CA THR A 148 -5.83 12.21 14.17
C THR A 148 -6.42 12.55 15.53
N ASN A 149 -6.89 13.78 15.75
CA ASN A 149 -7.40 14.21 17.06
C ASN A 149 -8.93 14.23 17.17
N LYS A 150 -9.67 14.33 16.05
CA LYS A 150 -11.13 14.53 16.05
C LYS A 150 -11.91 13.38 15.40
N VAL A 151 -11.28 12.57 14.55
CA VAL A 151 -11.94 11.42 13.93
C VAL A 151 -11.69 10.17 14.75
N ARG A 152 -12.75 9.49 15.16
CA ARG A 152 -12.64 8.23 15.90
C ARG A 152 -12.45 7.08 14.92
N TYR A 153 -11.30 6.42 15.01
CA TYR A 153 -11.08 5.17 14.31
C TYR A 153 -11.97 4.07 14.91
N SER A 154 -13.04 3.74 14.21
CA SER A 154 -13.95 2.65 14.60
C SER A 154 -13.47 1.38 13.90
N TYR A 155 -12.61 0.62 14.56
CA TYR A 155 -12.21 -0.69 14.06
C TYR A 155 -13.42 -1.63 14.11
N VAL A 156 -13.92 -2.01 12.94
CA VAL A 156 -14.99 -2.99 12.82
C VAL A 156 -14.38 -4.36 13.14
N ARG A 157 -14.80 -4.96 14.26
CA ARG A 157 -14.44 -6.32 14.65
C ARG A 157 -15.33 -7.34 13.95
#